data_AF-A0A9D4SVX7-F1
#
_entry.id   AF-A0A9D4SVX7-F1
#
_cell.length_a   1.000
_cell.length_b   1.000
_cell.length_c   1.000
_cell.angle_alpha   90.00
_cell.angle_beta   90.00
_cell.angle_gamma   90.00
#
_symmetry.space_group_name_H-M   'P 1'
#
loop_
_entity.id
_entity.type
_entity.pdbx_description
1 polymer ?
#
loop_
_entity_poly.entity_id
_entity_poly.type
_entity_poly.pdbx_seq_one_letter_code
_entity_poly.pdbx_strand_id
1 'polypeptide(L)'
;MFIIETFDFSHDDELNVDALRVPYADNQYSMILMLPRNRQSPLASVVQGLTAAKLNEIIGEMEPEQVELSLPKMSVGTRAVAATQAQFVSKSLVHFKQFTVDRPFLALIRHEPTGA
;
A
#
# COMPACT_ATOMS: atom_id res chain seq x y z
N MET A 1 1.21 -0.86 13.35
CA MET A 1 1.02 0.60 13.46
C MET A 1 -0.15 0.91 12.55
N PHE A 2 -1.12 1.70 12.99
CA PHE A 2 -2.32 2.02 12.21
C PHE A 2 -2.35 3.52 11.98
N ILE A 3 -2.58 3.93 10.73
CA ILE A 3 -2.71 5.33 10.32
C ILE A 3 -4.07 5.46 9.63
N ILE A 4 -4.83 6.50 9.97
CA ILE A 4 -6.08 6.82 9.26
C ILE A 4 -5.88 8.19 8.63
N GLU A 5 -5.77 8.21 7.32
CA GLU A 5 -5.53 9.43 6.55
C GLU A 5 -6.13 9.29 5.16
N THR A 6 -6.15 10.37 4.39
CA THR A 6 -6.51 10.32 2.98
C THR A 6 -5.29 9.95 2.16
N PHE A 7 -5.39 8.89 1.38
CA PHE A 7 -4.33 8.40 0.51
C PHE A 7 -4.87 8.23 -0.90
N ASP A 8 -4.00 8.31 -1.91
CA ASP A 8 -4.40 7.96 -3.26
C ASP A 8 -4.52 6.43 -3.34
N PHE A 9 -5.69 5.94 -3.73
CA PHE A 9 -6.03 4.53 -3.77
C PHE A 9 -6.59 4.15 -5.15
N SER A 10 -6.19 3.00 -5.66
CA SER A 10 -6.83 2.35 -6.81
C SER A 10 -6.92 0.84 -6.62
N HIS A 11 -7.75 0.20 -7.43
CA HIS A 11 -7.82 -1.25 -7.52
C HIS A 11 -7.64 -1.64 -8.99
N ASP A 12 -6.95 -2.74 -9.23
CA ASP A 12 -6.80 -3.30 -10.56
C ASP A 12 -7.41 -4.70 -10.61
N ASP A 13 -8.41 -4.85 -11.47
CA ASP A 13 -9.14 -6.11 -11.67
C ASP A 13 -8.34 -7.14 -12.46
N GLU A 14 -7.41 -6.70 -13.31
CA GLU A 14 -6.60 -7.59 -14.13
C GLU A 14 -5.51 -8.30 -13.32
N LEU A 15 -4.71 -7.56 -12.56
CA LEU A 15 -3.70 -8.10 -11.64
C LEU A 15 -4.31 -8.54 -10.30
N ASN A 16 -5.58 -8.21 -10.06
CA ASN A 16 -6.30 -8.52 -8.83
C ASN A 16 -5.59 -7.96 -7.58
N VAL A 17 -5.19 -6.68 -7.64
CA VAL A 17 -4.45 -5.98 -6.57
C VAL A 17 -5.18 -4.71 -6.13
N ASP A 18 -5.02 -4.38 -4.85
CA ASP A 18 -5.31 -3.05 -4.31
C ASP A 18 -4.00 -2.26 -4.25
N ALA A 19 -3.99 -1.02 -4.73
CA ALA A 19 -2.82 -0.14 -4.72
C ALA A 19 -3.08 1.09 -3.84
N LEU A 20 -2.11 1.43 -3.01
CA LEU A 20 -2.14 2.59 -2.12
C LEU A 20 -0.85 3.39 -2.26
N ARG A 21 -0.95 4.70 -2.49
CA ARG A 21 0.19 5.60 -2.48
C ARG A 21 0.35 6.26 -1.12
N VAL A 22 1.53 6.15 -0.54
CA VAL A 22 1.92 6.76 0.73
C VAL A 22 3.05 7.76 0.46
N PRO A 23 2.81 9.08 0.49
CA PRO A 23 3.87 10.07 0.29
C PRO A 23 4.86 10.07 1.47
N TYR A 24 6.15 10.29 1.18
CA TYR A 24 7.17 10.57 2.20
C TYR A 24 7.15 12.05 2.61
N ALA A 25 7.83 12.38 3.71
CA ALA A 25 7.76 13.71 4.34
C ALA A 25 8.18 14.89 3.44
N ASP A 26 9.05 14.66 2.46
CA ASP A 26 9.51 15.70 1.52
C ASP A 26 8.67 15.77 0.23
N ASN A 27 7.69 14.88 0.08
CA ASN A 27 6.85 14.70 -1.11
C ASN A 27 7.64 14.50 -2.42
N GLN A 28 8.94 14.21 -2.32
CA GLN A 28 9.80 13.87 -3.46
C GLN A 28 9.73 12.38 -3.76
N TYR A 29 9.43 11.58 -2.75
CA TYR A 29 9.23 10.16 -2.86
C TYR A 29 7.82 9.77 -2.44
N SER A 30 7.30 8.73 -3.07
CA SER A 30 6.13 8.01 -2.60
C SER A 30 6.44 6.51 -2.51
N MET A 31 5.84 5.85 -1.53
CA MET A 31 5.78 4.40 -1.47
C MET A 31 4.46 3.95 -2.05
N ILE A 32 4.51 3.17 -3.13
CA ILE A 32 3.33 2.52 -3.70
C ILE A 32 3.27 1.10 -3.13
N LEU A 33 2.23 0.85 -2.35
CA LEU A 33 1.92 -0.45 -1.77
C LEU A 33 0.91 -1.16 -2.66
N MET A 34 1.28 -2.31 -3.21
CA MET A 34 0.37 -3.16 -3.97
C MET A 34 0.12 -4.44 -3.19
N LEU A 35 -1.15 -4.70 -2.93
CA LEU A 35 -1.62 -5.76 -2.07
C LEU A 35 -2.57 -6.67 -2.87
N PRO A 36 -2.16 -7.90 -3.22
CA PRO A 36 -3.02 -8.85 -3.89
C PRO A 36 -4.32 -9.09 -3.09
N ARG A 37 -5.46 -9.01 -3.76
CA ARG A 37 -6.78 -9.28 -3.15
C ARG A 37 -6.97 -10.78 -2.90
N ASN A 38 -6.42 -11.63 -3.77
CA ASN A 38 -6.38 -13.07 -3.54
C ASN A 38 -5.17 -13.48 -2.70
N ARG A 39 -5.42 -13.95 -1.47
CA ARG A 39 -4.38 -14.44 -0.54
C ARG A 39 -3.61 -15.68 -1.02
N GLN A 40 -4.17 -16.43 -1.96
CA GLN A 40 -3.56 -17.66 -2.49
C GLN A 40 -2.79 -17.41 -3.79
N SER A 41 -2.93 -16.22 -4.41
CA SER A 41 -2.21 -15.89 -5.64
C SER A 41 -0.71 -15.72 -5.34
N PRO A 42 0.18 -16.40 -6.08
CA PRO A 42 1.60 -16.16 -5.98
C PRO A 42 1.95 -14.72 -6.35
N LEU A 43 2.79 -14.06 -5.55
CA LEU A 43 3.26 -12.70 -5.84
C LEU A 43 3.98 -12.63 -7.20
N ALA A 44 4.58 -13.74 -7.63
CA ALA A 44 5.24 -13.86 -8.92
C ALA A 44 4.32 -13.54 -10.11
N SER A 45 3.03 -13.91 -10.03
CA SER A 45 2.07 -13.61 -11.11
C SER A 45 1.78 -12.11 -11.21
N VAL A 46 1.71 -11.43 -10.05
CA VAL A 46 1.57 -9.97 -10.01
C VAL A 46 2.82 -9.29 -10.55
N VAL A 47 4.01 -9.73 -10.12
CA VAL A 47 5.28 -9.18 -10.61
C VAL A 47 5.46 -9.38 -12.12
N GLN A 48 5.04 -10.52 -12.67
CA GLN A 48 5.12 -10.80 -14.11
C GLN A 48 4.17 -9.92 -14.94
N GLY A 49 2.99 -9.61 -14.42
CA GLY A 49 2.04 -8.70 -15.07
C GLY A 49 2.36 -7.22 -14.84
N LEU A 50 3.19 -6.92 -13.84
CA LEU A 50 3.59 -5.55 -13.50
C LEU A 50 4.63 -5.03 -14.50
N THR A 51 4.14 -4.26 -15.47
CA THR A 51 4.97 -3.48 -16.41
C THR A 51 4.96 -2.01 -16.03
N ALA A 52 5.91 -1.22 -16.55
CA ALA A 52 5.90 0.23 -16.35
C ALA A 52 4.61 0.89 -16.87
N ALA A 53 4.04 0.39 -17.97
CA ALA A 53 2.77 0.86 -18.50
C ALA A 53 1.62 0.57 -17.52
N LYS A 54 1.52 -0.68 -17.03
CA LYS A 54 0.48 -1.07 -16.08
C LYS A 54 0.61 -0.34 -14.75
N LEU A 55 1.83 -0.10 -14.27
CA LEU A 55 2.07 0.72 -13.08
C LEU A 55 1.57 2.16 -13.26
N ASN A 56 1.84 2.77 -14.42
CA ASN A 56 1.37 4.12 -14.71
C ASN A 56 -0.16 4.20 -14.85
N GLU A 57 -0.79 3.16 -15.40
CA GLU A 57 -2.25 3.01 -15.46
C GLU A 57 -2.84 2.96 -14.05
N ILE A 58 -2.36 2.06 -13.20
CA ILE A 58 -2.80 1.94 -11.79
C ILE A 58 -2.64 3.26 -11.04
N ILE A 59 -1.53 3.96 -11.27
CA ILE A 59 -1.25 5.29 -10.70
C ILE A 59 -2.23 6.35 -11.22
N GLY A 60 -2.56 6.32 -12.51
CA GLY A 60 -3.45 7.28 -13.15
C GLY A 60 -4.91 7.14 -12.72
N GLU A 61 -5.29 5.94 -12.28
CA GLU A 61 -6.62 5.63 -11.76
C GLU A 61 -6.76 5.84 -10.24
N MET A 62 -5.69 6.28 -9.56
CA MET A 62 -5.77 6.52 -8.11
C MET A 62 -6.61 7.74 -7.79
N GLU A 63 -7.53 7.57 -6.85
CA GLU A 63 -8.35 8.65 -6.31
C GLU A 63 -8.13 8.80 -4.80
N PRO A 64 -8.25 10.03 -4.24
CA PRO A 64 -8.12 10.24 -2.80
C PRO A 64 -9.22 9.50 -2.03
N GLU A 65 -8.84 8.55 -1.19
CA GLU A 65 -9.76 7.78 -0.35
C GLU A 65 -9.30 7.79 1.12
N GLN A 66 -10.24 7.82 2.05
CA GLN A 66 -9.92 7.75 3.48
C GLN A 66 -9.65 6.30 3.89
N VAL A 67 -8.38 6.00 4.14
CA VAL A 67 -7.90 4.63 4.35
C VAL A 67 -7.31 4.47 5.75
N GLU A 68 -7.74 3.41 6.44
CA GLU A 68 -7.07 2.87 7.61
C GLU A 68 -5.94 1.93 7.14
N LEU A 69 -4.74 2.49 7.07
CA LEU A 69 -3.52 1.76 6.71
C LEU A 69 -2.94 1.06 7.94
N SER A 70 -2.82 -0.26 7.85
CA SER A 70 -2.09 -1.09 8.82
C SER A 70 -0.86 -1.67 8.16
N LEU A 71 0.31 -1.15 8.52
CA LEU A 71 1.60 -1.67 8.08
C LEU A 71 2.28 -2.53 9.16
N PRO A 72 2.86 -3.68 8.77
CA PRO A 72 3.73 -4.43 9.66
C PRO A 72 4.96 -3.59 9.99
N LYS A 73 5.45 -3.67 11.23
CA LYS A 73 6.75 -3.08 11.59
C LYS A 73 7.83 -3.93 10.90
N MET A 74 8.40 -3.42 9.81
CA MET A 74 9.46 -4.11 9.06
C MET A 74 10.77 -3.33 9.18
N SER A 75 11.85 -4.02 9.53
CA SER A 75 13.22 -3.52 9.42
C SER A 75 13.92 -4.26 8.28
N VAL A 76 14.25 -3.56 7.20
CA VAL A 76 15.07 -4.14 6.12
C VAL A 76 16.54 -4.01 6.54
N GLY A 77 17.06 -5.09 7.15
CA GLY A 77 18.42 -5.18 7.68
C GLY A 77 18.45 -5.79 9.08
N THR A 78 18.74 -7.10 9.16
CA THR A 78 18.90 -7.89 10.41
C THR A 78 17.63 -8.02 11.26
N ARG A 79 17.47 -9.17 11.92
CA ARG A 79 16.33 -9.50 12.79
C ARG A 79 16.16 -8.44 13.88
N ALA A 80 15.11 -7.63 13.78
CA ALA A 80 14.64 -6.81 14.89
C ALA A 80 13.21 -7.23 15.26
N VAL A 81 13.05 -7.63 16.52
CA VAL A 81 11.77 -7.88 17.18
C VAL A 81 11.38 -6.57 17.85
N ALA A 82 10.21 -5.99 17.53
CA ALA A 82 9.76 -4.75 18.14
C ALA A 82 8.28 -4.84 18.56
N ALA A 83 8.09 -4.68 19.88
CA ALA A 83 6.85 -4.88 20.62
C ALA A 83 5.65 -4.04 20.14
N THR A 84 4.48 -4.63 20.38
CA THR A 84 3.12 -4.12 20.17
C THR A 84 2.79 -2.97 21.11
N GLN A 85 2.19 -1.90 20.59
CA GLN A 85 1.25 -1.05 21.33
C GLN A 85 -0.02 -0.95 20.48
N ALA A 86 -1.14 -1.41 21.04
CA ALA A 86 -2.46 -1.22 20.48
C ALA A 86 -3.00 0.13 21.00
N GLN A 87 -3.37 1.04 20.11
CA GLN A 87 -4.19 2.19 20.45
C GLN A 87 -5.65 1.83 20.17
N PHE A 88 -6.49 1.84 21.20
CA PHE A 88 -7.94 1.72 21.04
C PHE A 88 -8.48 3.07 20.55
N VAL A 89 -8.88 3.15 19.28
CA VAL A 89 -9.70 4.27 18.78
C VAL A 89 -11.13 3.75 18.66
N SER A 90 -12.06 4.37 19.39
CA SER A 90 -13.48 4.08 19.29
C SER A 90 -13.99 4.49 17.91
N LYS A 91 -14.22 3.52 17.02
CA LYS A 91 -14.82 3.76 15.70
C LYS A 91 -16.33 4.00 15.85
N SER A 92 -16.73 5.26 15.98
CA SER A 92 -18.11 5.68 15.68
C SER A 92 -18.27 5.76 14.15
N LEU A 93 -19.17 4.94 13.59
CA LEU A 93 -19.91 5.01 12.30
C LEU A 93 -19.27 5.54 11.00
N VAL A 94 -18.00 5.94 10.96
CA VAL A 94 -17.33 6.30 9.71
C VAL A 94 -16.71 5.04 9.12
N HIS A 95 -17.26 4.57 8.00
CA HIS A 95 -16.70 3.45 7.24
C HIS A 95 -15.47 3.95 6.48
N PHE A 96 -14.28 3.75 7.04
CA PHE A 96 -13.01 3.95 6.33
C PHE A 96 -12.63 2.65 5.62
N LYS A 97 -12.00 2.75 4.44
CA LYS A 97 -11.47 1.56 3.76
C LYS A 97 -10.27 1.00 4.53
N GLN A 98 -10.24 -0.31 4.74
CA GLN A 98 -9.14 -0.96 5.46
C GLN A 98 -8.08 -1.47 4.49
N PHE A 99 -6.86 -0.99 4.64
CA PHE A 99 -5.70 -1.46 3.89
C PHE A 99 -4.71 -2.11 4.87
N THR A 100 -4.88 -3.41 5.10
CA THR A 100 -4.06 -4.17 6.05
C THR A 100 -3.07 -5.06 5.32
N VAL A 101 -1.78 -4.78 5.52
CA VAL A 101 -0.68 -5.47 4.86
C VAL A 101 -0.23 -6.67 5.72
N ASP A 102 -1.13 -7.65 5.85
CA ASP A 102 -0.96 -8.89 6.64
C ASP A 102 -0.56 -10.11 5.80
N ARG A 103 -0.30 -9.90 4.51
CA ARG A 103 -0.08 -10.92 3.48
C ARG A 103 1.00 -10.46 2.50
N PRO A 104 1.56 -11.36 1.65
CA PRO A 104 2.56 -10.98 0.68
C PRO A 104 2.12 -9.77 -0.15
N PHE A 105 3.00 -8.78 -0.25
CA PHE A 105 2.73 -7.49 -0.89
C PHE A 105 3.97 -7.02 -1.66
N LEU A 106 3.76 -6.11 -2.59
CA LEU A 106 4.82 -5.38 -3.28
C LEU A 106 4.87 -3.96 -2.74
N ALA A 107 6.07 -3.46 -2.51
CA ALA A 107 6.31 -2.06 -2.19
C ALA A 107 7.31 -1.51 -3.20
N LEU A 108 6.93 -0.42 -3.86
CA LEU A 108 7.79 0.33 -4.76
C LEU A 108 8.04 1.70 -4.14
N ILE A 109 9.29 2.16 -4.19
CA ILE A 109 9.61 3.55 -3.85
C ILE A 109 9.79 4.27 -5.18
N ARG A 110 8.94 5.28 -5.41
CA ARG A 110 8.96 6.10 -6.62
C ARG A 110 9.46 7.49 -6.27
N HIS A 111 10.36 8.01 -7.10
CA HIS A 111 10.75 9.42 -7.08
C HIS A 111 9.80 10.21 -7.99
N GLU A 112 8.94 11.03 -7.41
CA GLU A 112 7.89 11.76 -8.14
C GLU A 112 8.46 12.74 -9.18
N PRO A 113 9.55 13.50 -8.93
CA PRO A 113 10.09 14.42 -9.93
C PRO A 113 10.60 13.74 -11.21
N THR A 114 11.10 12.51 -11.13
CA THR A 114 11.61 11.78 -12.31
C THR A 114 10.68 10.67 -12.77
N GLY A 115 9.65 10.34 -12.01
CA GLY A 115 8.74 9.22 -12.26
C GLY A 115 9.40 7.84 -12.19
N ALA A 116 10.62 7.75 -11.64
CA ALA A 116 11.47 6.56 -11.62
C ALA A 116 11.36 5.79 -10.29
#